data_AF-A0A923UJG1-F1
#
_entry.id   AF-A0A923UJG1-F1
#
_cell.length_a   1.000
_cell.length_b   1.000
_cell.length_c   1.000
_cell.angle_alpha   90.00
_cell.angle_beta   90.00
_cell.angle_gamma   90.00
#
_symmetry.space_group_name_H-M   'P 1'
#
loop_
_entity.id
_entity.type
_entity.pdbx_description
1 polymer ?
#
loop_
_entity_poly.entity_id
_entity_poly.type
_entity_poly.pdbx_seq_one_letter_code
_entity_poly.pdbx_strand_id
1 'polypeptide(L)'
;MSKKTVSNEQLIRVKAKYEAKFGISLDMWSAMNLAMIDESFESLESKVEEANRTIKGASDKIKAEVKQYHFKNDSQAFYHGLGKFIPISLAIMVFSFVVYIIYTTTFGYDDRKAFMDKYDKALSYRTLIEKGELIQNGNTQYLVLRNNAKQRNVNLGKDGVYIRRNNTIYIPLKVKK
;
A
#
# COMPACT_ATOMS: atom_id res chain seq x y z
N MET A 1 38.23 -10.90 40.87
CA MET A 1 37.86 -10.09 42.05
C MET A 1 39.08 -9.95 42.93
N SER A 2 39.65 -8.74 43.01
CA SER A 2 40.76 -8.47 43.93
C SER A 2 40.21 -8.46 45.35
N LYS A 3 40.68 -9.37 46.22
CA LYS A 3 40.27 -9.46 47.62
C LYS A 3 40.93 -8.30 48.36
N LYS A 4 40.29 -7.14 48.33
CA LYS A 4 40.76 -5.93 49.00
C LYS A 4 40.66 -6.18 50.50
N THR A 5 41.80 -6.33 51.16
CA THR A 5 41.86 -6.55 52.60
C THR A 5 41.55 -5.25 53.32
N VAL A 6 40.51 -5.23 54.15
CA VAL A 6 40.17 -4.07 55.00
C VAL A 6 41.35 -3.80 55.94
N SER A 7 41.83 -2.55 55.97
CA SER A 7 42.97 -2.17 56.81
C SER A 7 42.60 -2.21 58.30
N ASN A 8 43.53 -2.58 59.18
CA ASN A 8 43.31 -2.60 60.63
C ASN A 8 42.86 -1.24 61.18
N GLU A 9 43.33 -0.14 60.60
CA GLU A 9 42.89 1.21 60.97
C GLU A 9 41.42 1.46 60.65
N GLN A 10 40.93 0.90 59.52
CA GLN A 10 39.52 0.99 59.13
C GLN A 10 38.66 0.16 60.07
N LEU A 11 39.11 -1.03 60.48
CA LEU A 11 38.39 -1.88 61.44
C LEU A 11 38.26 -1.22 62.82
N ILE A 12 39.34 -0.60 63.32
CA ILE A 12 39.31 0.14 64.60
C ILE A 12 38.35 1.32 64.51
N ARG A 13 38.35 2.04 63.38
CA ARG A 13 37.44 3.17 63.15
C ARG A 13 35.97 2.73 63.08
N VAL A 14 35.68 1.66 62.36
CA VAL A 14 34.32 1.08 62.27
C VAL A 14 33.89 0.60 63.65
N LYS A 15 34.72 -0.17 64.34
CA LYS A 15 34.48 -0.58 65.72
C LYS A 15 34.14 0.62 66.61
N ALA A 16 35.01 1.63 66.69
CA ALA A 16 34.76 2.82 67.51
C ALA A 16 33.47 3.56 67.14
N LYS A 17 33.17 3.72 65.84
CA LYS A 17 31.94 4.36 65.33
C LYS A 17 30.69 3.62 65.80
N TYR A 18 30.67 2.30 65.68
CA TYR A 18 29.51 1.47 66.02
C TYR A 18 29.38 1.24 67.54
N GLU A 19 30.49 1.08 68.27
CA GLU A 19 30.50 1.03 69.74
C GLU A 19 29.98 2.35 70.33
N ALA A 20 30.40 3.50 69.79
CA ALA A 20 29.89 4.81 70.23
C ALA A 20 28.40 5.01 69.90
N LYS A 21 27.92 4.47 68.78
CA LYS A 21 26.53 4.63 68.33
C LYS A 21 25.55 3.74 69.10
N PHE A 22 25.96 2.52 69.44
CA PHE A 22 25.09 1.52 70.04
C PHE A 22 25.39 1.22 71.51
N GLY A 23 26.50 1.74 72.06
CA GLY A 23 26.89 1.53 73.45
C GLY A 23 27.29 0.10 73.80
N ILE A 24 27.55 -0.73 72.79
CA ILE A 24 27.86 -2.16 72.92
C ILE A 24 29.28 -2.38 72.42
N SER A 25 30.11 -3.12 73.17
CA SER A 25 31.45 -3.46 72.69
C SER A 25 31.39 -4.46 71.55
N LEU A 26 32.14 -4.18 70.49
CA LEU A 26 32.15 -4.95 69.26
C LEU A 26 33.45 -5.76 69.16
N ASP A 27 33.35 -7.04 68.81
CA ASP A 27 34.53 -7.83 68.47
C ASP A 27 35.04 -7.48 67.05
N MET A 28 36.27 -7.89 66.74
CA MET A 28 36.94 -7.53 65.49
C MET A 28 36.28 -8.17 64.25
N TRP A 29 35.67 -9.35 64.40
CA TRP A 29 35.00 -10.02 63.29
C TRP A 29 33.67 -9.33 62.96
N SER A 30 32.92 -8.92 63.99
CA SER A 30 31.73 -8.08 63.81
C SER A 30 32.07 -6.73 63.16
N ALA A 31 33.18 -6.11 63.56
CA ALA A 31 33.64 -4.85 62.96
C ALA A 31 34.04 -5.04 61.48
N MET A 32 34.67 -6.17 61.16
CA MET A 32 35.02 -6.53 59.78
C MET A 32 33.78 -6.74 58.91
N ASN A 33 32.76 -7.44 59.41
CA ASN A 33 31.51 -7.62 58.67
C ASN A 33 30.80 -6.29 58.43
N LEU A 34 30.72 -5.42 59.44
CA LEU A 34 30.13 -4.09 59.27
C LEU A 34 30.90 -3.24 58.27
N ALA A 35 32.24 -3.30 58.28
CA ALA A 35 33.06 -2.60 57.30
C ALA A 35 32.81 -3.10 55.86
N MET A 36 32.69 -4.41 55.66
CA MET A 36 32.38 -4.99 54.35
C MET A 36 30.96 -4.64 53.88
N ILE A 37 30.00 -4.58 54.81
CA ILE A 37 28.62 -4.18 54.53
C ILE A 37 28.58 -2.71 54.11
N ASP A 38 29.23 -1.81 54.86
CA ASP A 38 29.32 -0.38 54.52
C ASP A 38 29.95 -0.20 53.12
N GLU A 39 31.08 -0.86 52.80
CA GLU A 39 31.72 -0.77 51.47
C GLU A 39 30.81 -1.35 50.35
N SER A 40 30.07 -2.42 50.65
CA SER A 40 29.12 -3.00 49.69
C SER A 40 27.93 -2.08 49.41
N PHE A 41 27.41 -1.39 50.44
CA PHE A 41 26.33 -0.42 50.28
C PHE A 41 26.79 0.82 49.50
N GLU A 42 27.98 1.36 49.78
CA GLU A 42 28.54 2.47 48.99
C GLU A 42 28.73 2.07 47.52
N SER A 43 29.21 0.84 47.27
CA SER A 43 29.32 0.32 45.90
C SER A 43 27.96 0.13 45.23
N LEU A 44 26.91 -0.20 45.98
CA LEU A 44 25.56 -0.38 45.45
C LEU A 44 24.92 0.97 45.14
N GLU A 45 25.06 1.94 46.05
CA GLU A 45 24.54 3.30 45.89
C GLU A 45 25.11 3.97 44.65
N SER A 46 26.43 3.87 44.43
CA SER A 46 27.08 4.41 43.23
C SER A 46 26.56 3.77 41.94
N LYS A 47 26.36 2.44 41.92
CA LYS A 47 25.78 1.74 40.76
C LYS A 47 24.31 2.13 40.51
N VAL A 48 23.53 2.30 41.56
CA VAL A 48 22.12 2.74 41.45
C VAL A 48 22.06 4.18 40.91
N GLU A 49 22.94 5.05 41.38
CA GLU A 49 23.01 6.43 40.88
C GLU A 49 23.40 6.47 39.40
N GLU A 50 24.40 5.69 39.00
CA GLU A 50 24.82 5.56 37.59
C GLU A 50 23.68 5.00 36.71
N ALA A 51 23.00 3.96 37.16
CA ALA A 51 21.84 3.41 36.46
C ALA A 51 20.73 4.46 36.33
N ASN A 52 20.43 5.21 37.39
CA ASN A 52 19.41 6.25 37.37
C ASN A 52 19.78 7.40 36.40
N ARG A 53 21.05 7.82 36.37
CA ARG A 53 21.56 8.79 35.39
C ARG A 53 21.42 8.27 33.96
N THR A 54 21.73 6.99 33.73
CA THR A 54 21.62 6.34 32.43
C THR A 54 20.15 6.25 31.97
N ILE A 55 19.25 5.86 32.87
CA ILE A 55 17.80 5.81 32.60
C ILE A 55 17.26 7.21 32.27
N LYS A 56 17.65 8.23 33.05
CA LYS A 56 17.27 9.62 32.76
C LYS A 56 17.80 10.08 31.39
N GLY A 57 19.08 9.83 31.11
CA GLY A 57 19.67 10.16 29.80
C GLY A 57 18.99 9.44 28.63
N ALA A 58 18.60 8.18 28.81
CA ALA A 58 17.83 7.44 27.81
C ALA A 58 16.42 8.01 27.63
N SER A 59 15.72 8.32 28.72
CA SER A 59 14.41 8.98 28.70
C SER A 59 14.46 10.32 27.98
N ASP A 60 15.48 11.14 28.25
CA ASP A 60 15.62 12.46 27.64
C ASP A 60 15.95 12.36 26.14
N LYS A 61 16.78 11.39 25.74
CA LYS A 61 16.99 11.07 24.32
C LYS A 61 15.71 10.61 23.62
N ILE A 62 14.94 9.73 24.25
CA ILE A 62 13.63 9.28 23.71
C ILE A 62 12.68 10.46 23.55
N LYS A 63 12.61 11.37 24.53
CA LYS A 63 11.79 12.60 24.44
C LYS A 63 12.28 13.55 23.34
N ALA A 64 13.59 13.61 23.07
CA ALA A 64 14.16 14.47 22.05
C ALA A 64 13.99 13.91 20.63
N GLU A 65 14.18 12.60 20.44
CA GLU A 65 14.09 11.94 19.13
C GLU A 65 12.64 11.65 18.72
N VAL A 66 11.80 11.24 19.68
CA VAL A 66 10.38 11.07 19.43
C VAL A 66 9.72 12.42 19.65
N LYS A 67 9.34 13.11 18.57
CA LYS A 67 8.25 14.11 18.62
C LYS A 67 7.01 13.36 19.11
N GLN A 68 6.87 13.21 20.42
CA GLN A 68 5.71 12.61 21.06
C GLN A 68 4.58 13.60 20.85
N TYR A 69 3.81 13.41 19.79
CA TYR A 69 2.56 14.11 19.59
C TYR A 69 1.60 13.59 20.66
N HIS A 70 1.52 14.32 21.76
CA HIS A 70 0.53 14.06 22.77
C HIS A 70 -0.79 14.67 22.30
N PHE A 71 -1.72 13.81 21.89
CA PHE A 71 -3.06 14.24 21.49
C PHE A 71 -3.94 14.29 22.73
N LYS A 72 -4.63 15.42 22.92
CA LYS A 72 -5.49 15.62 24.10
C LYS A 72 -6.72 14.69 24.06
N ASN A 73 -7.25 14.43 22.86
CA ASN A 73 -8.43 13.62 22.60
C ASN A 73 -8.25 12.79 21.32
N ASP A 74 -8.97 11.67 21.21
CA ASP A 74 -8.94 10.77 20.04
C ASP A 74 -9.23 11.48 18.71
N SER A 75 -10.13 12.47 18.72
CA SER A 75 -10.44 13.27 17.54
C SER A 75 -9.20 14.03 17.03
N GLN A 76 -8.35 14.54 17.92
CA GLN A 76 -7.16 15.29 17.53
C GLN A 76 -6.12 14.36 16.88
N ALA A 77 -5.98 13.13 17.39
CA ALA A 77 -5.16 12.11 16.78
C ALA A 77 -5.68 11.72 15.39
N PHE A 78 -7.00 11.58 15.24
CA PHE A 78 -7.65 11.27 13.97
C PHE A 78 -7.43 12.37 12.92
N TYR A 79 -7.67 13.65 13.27
CA TYR A 79 -7.43 14.77 12.35
C TYR A 79 -5.95 14.94 11.99
N HIS A 80 -5.04 14.68 12.92
CA HIS A 80 -3.62 14.69 12.64
C HIS A 80 -3.22 13.56 11.68
N GLY A 81 -3.77 12.37 11.87
CA GLY A 81 -3.63 11.25 10.94
C GLY A 81 -4.13 11.63 9.54
N LEU A 82 -5.37 12.11 9.44
CA LEU A 82 -5.95 12.57 8.17
C LEU A 82 -5.09 13.65 7.50
N GLY A 83 -4.69 14.68 8.23
CA GLY A 83 -3.84 15.75 7.72
C GLY A 83 -2.52 15.25 7.13
N LYS A 84 -1.93 14.21 7.72
CA LYS A 84 -0.69 13.59 7.22
C LYS A 84 -0.90 12.77 5.95
N PHE A 85 -2.05 12.11 5.79
CA PHE A 85 -2.32 11.19 4.67
C PHE A 85 -3.08 11.83 3.51
N ILE A 86 -3.75 12.98 3.70
CA ILE A 86 -4.45 13.70 2.63
C ILE A 86 -3.54 14.00 1.43
N PRO A 87 -2.32 14.56 1.59
CA PRO A 87 -1.45 14.86 0.45
C PRO A 87 -1.04 13.60 -0.32
N ILE A 88 -0.78 12.51 0.40
CA ILE A 88 -0.38 11.22 -0.18
C ILE A 88 -1.55 10.62 -0.95
N SER A 89 -2.75 10.63 -0.38
CA SER A 89 -3.97 10.15 -1.02
C SER A 89 -4.27 10.93 -2.30
N LEU A 90 -4.12 12.26 -2.27
CA LEU A 90 -4.30 13.12 -3.44
C LEU A 90 -3.28 12.78 -4.55
N ALA A 91 -2.01 12.58 -4.19
CA ALA A 91 -0.97 12.22 -5.13
C ALA A 91 -1.24 10.86 -5.79
N ILE A 92 -1.67 9.86 -5.01
CA ILE A 92 -2.06 8.54 -5.53
C ILE A 92 -3.26 8.67 -6.47
N MET A 93 -4.27 9.46 -6.11
CA MET A 93 -5.46 9.66 -6.94
C MET A 93 -5.10 10.28 -8.30
N VAL A 94 -4.27 11.32 -8.30
CA VAL A 94 -3.79 11.98 -9.53
C VAL A 94 -2.99 10.99 -10.37
N PHE A 95 -2.08 10.24 -9.75
CA PHE A 95 -1.28 9.23 -10.44
C PHE A 95 -2.16 8.15 -11.09
N SER A 96 -3.11 7.59 -10.35
CA SER A 96 -4.06 6.61 -10.88
C SER A 96 -4.88 7.17 -12.05
N PHE A 97 -5.30 8.43 -11.97
CA PHE A 97 -6.04 9.08 -13.05
C PHE A 97 -5.21 9.23 -14.33
N VAL A 98 -3.94 9.64 -14.19
CA VAL A 98 -3.01 9.73 -15.33
C VAL A 98 -2.77 8.35 -15.96
N VAL A 99 -2.53 7.33 -15.13
CA VAL A 99 -2.35 5.94 -15.61
C VAL A 99 -3.59 5.45 -16.35
N TYR A 100 -4.79 5.73 -15.83
CA TYR A 100 -6.04 5.36 -16.46
C TYR A 100 -6.20 5.99 -17.85
N ILE A 101 -5.91 7.28 -17.99
CA ILE A 101 -5.96 7.99 -19.28
C ILE A 101 -4.97 7.37 -20.27
N ILE A 102 -3.73 7.10 -19.85
CA ILE A 102 -2.73 6.48 -20.72
C ILE A 102 -3.21 5.10 -21.18
N TYR A 103 -3.73 4.27 -20.27
CA TYR A 103 -4.20 2.94 -20.63
C TYR A 103 -5.37 3.00 -21.62
N THR A 104 -6.37 3.84 -21.37
CA THR A 104 -7.53 4.00 -22.26
C THR A 104 -7.16 4.63 -23.60
N THR A 105 -6.20 5.55 -23.64
CA THR A 105 -5.76 6.24 -24.86
C THR A 105 -4.83 5.38 -25.70
N THR A 106 -4.03 4.50 -25.11
CA THR A 106 -3.09 3.67 -25.87
C THR A 106 -3.75 2.33 -26.26
N PHE A 107 -4.24 1.55 -25.29
CA PHE A 107 -4.84 0.25 -25.59
C PHE A 107 -6.20 0.37 -26.27
N GLY A 108 -7.02 1.34 -25.84
CA GLY A 108 -8.35 1.54 -26.42
C GLY A 108 -8.32 2.08 -27.85
N TYR A 109 -7.20 2.66 -28.29
CA TYR A 109 -7.02 3.15 -29.67
C TYR A 109 -6.38 2.08 -30.54
N ASP A 110 -5.39 1.35 -30.04
CA ASP A 110 -4.76 0.25 -30.78
C ASP A 110 -5.75 -0.89 -31.04
N ASP A 111 -6.61 -1.25 -30.08
CA ASP A 111 -7.65 -2.26 -30.30
C ASP A 111 -8.70 -1.81 -31.34
N ARG A 112 -9.11 -0.54 -31.31
CA ARG A 112 -10.06 0.02 -32.29
C ARG A 112 -9.44 0.16 -33.67
N LYS A 113 -8.17 0.55 -33.73
CA LYS A 113 -7.42 0.69 -34.98
C LYS A 113 -7.14 -0.69 -35.59
N ALA A 114 -6.74 -1.66 -34.79
CA ALA A 114 -6.60 -3.05 -35.23
C ALA A 114 -7.94 -3.66 -35.69
N PHE A 115 -9.05 -3.34 -35.02
CA PHE A 115 -10.39 -3.75 -35.48
C PHE A 115 -10.79 -3.09 -36.80
N MET A 116 -10.53 -1.78 -36.97
CA MET A 116 -10.81 -1.04 -38.20
C MET A 116 -9.90 -1.50 -39.36
N ASP A 117 -8.60 -1.73 -39.11
CA ASP A 117 -7.65 -2.22 -40.12
C ASP A 117 -7.95 -3.66 -40.54
N LYS A 118 -8.37 -4.52 -39.60
CA LYS A 118 -8.73 -5.92 -39.89
C LYS A 118 -10.09 -6.04 -40.60
N TYR A 119 -10.95 -5.04 -40.45
CA TYR A 119 -12.24 -4.96 -41.09
C TYR A 119 -12.40 -3.61 -41.78
N ASP A 120 -11.65 -3.40 -42.87
CA ASP A 120 -11.69 -2.22 -43.76
C ASP A 120 -13.10 -1.85 -44.26
N LYS A 121 -14.07 -2.76 -44.10
CA LYS A 121 -15.50 -2.58 -44.46
C LYS A 121 -16.47 -2.64 -43.27
N ALA A 122 -16.00 -2.60 -42.03
CA ALA A 122 -16.85 -2.72 -40.82
C ALA A 122 -17.98 -1.68 -40.78
N LEU A 123 -17.68 -0.43 -41.16
CA LEU A 123 -18.67 0.63 -41.27
C LEU A 123 -19.74 0.33 -42.34
N SER A 124 -19.32 -0.27 -43.45
CA SER A 124 -20.20 -0.72 -44.53
C SER A 124 -21.09 -1.88 -44.07
N TYR A 125 -20.56 -2.82 -43.28
CA TYR A 125 -21.34 -3.91 -42.69
C TYR A 125 -22.39 -3.43 -41.68
N ARG A 126 -22.07 -2.43 -40.86
CA ARG A 126 -23.06 -1.82 -39.95
C ARG A 126 -24.23 -1.22 -40.72
N THR A 127 -23.94 -0.53 -41.83
CA THR A 127 -24.98 0.04 -42.70
C THR A 127 -25.84 -1.04 -43.36
N LEU A 128 -25.24 -2.19 -43.72
CA LEU A 128 -25.94 -3.36 -44.26
C LEU A 128 -26.82 -4.05 -43.21
N ILE A 129 -26.41 -4.06 -41.93
CA ILE A 129 -27.18 -4.64 -40.82
C ILE A 129 -28.35 -3.70 -40.44
N GLU A 130 -28.14 -2.39 -40.40
CA GLU A 130 -29.17 -1.41 -40.00
C GLU A 130 -30.24 -1.19 -41.09
N LYS A 131 -29.90 -1.35 -42.38
CA LYS A 131 -30.82 -1.10 -43.52
C LYS A 131 -31.18 -2.35 -44.33
N GLY A 132 -30.63 -3.50 -43.99
CA GLY A 132 -30.87 -4.74 -44.72
C GLY A 132 -32.24 -5.31 -44.40
N GLU A 133 -33.12 -5.36 -45.41
CA GLU A 133 -34.36 -6.12 -45.32
C GLU A 133 -34.04 -7.62 -45.49
N LEU A 134 -34.47 -8.44 -44.53
CA LEU A 134 -34.35 -9.89 -44.61
C LEU A 134 -35.66 -10.46 -45.14
N ILE A 135 -35.62 -11.14 -46.28
CA ILE A 135 -36.79 -11.81 -46.84
C ILE A 135 -36.53 -13.32 -46.82
N GLN A 136 -37.49 -14.06 -46.29
CA GLN A 136 -37.47 -15.52 -46.28
C GLN A 136 -38.31 -16.02 -47.46
N ASN A 137 -37.68 -16.80 -48.35
CA ASN A 137 -38.37 -17.41 -49.48
C ASN A 137 -38.03 -18.90 -49.52
N GLY A 138 -39.00 -19.74 -49.19
CA GLY A 138 -38.78 -21.17 -48.97
C GLY A 138 -37.85 -21.45 -47.78
N ASN A 139 -36.83 -22.30 -48.00
CA ASN A 139 -35.89 -22.76 -46.95
C ASN A 139 -34.59 -21.92 -46.85
N THR A 140 -34.53 -20.80 -47.57
CA THR A 140 -33.35 -19.95 -47.67
C THR A 140 -33.68 -18.53 -47.24
N GLN A 141 -32.82 -17.97 -46.39
CA GLN A 141 -32.92 -16.58 -45.95
C GLN A 141 -32.03 -15.69 -46.82
N TYR A 142 -32.61 -14.63 -47.37
CA TYR A 142 -31.93 -13.71 -48.27
C TYR A 142 -31.81 -12.31 -47.66
N LEU A 143 -30.65 -11.70 -47.85
CA LEU A 143 -30.46 -10.26 -47.63
C LEU A 143 -30.87 -9.51 -48.90
N VAL A 144 -31.79 -8.58 -48.75
CA VAL A 144 -32.32 -7.79 -49.86
C VAL A 144 -31.63 -6.43 -49.87
N LEU A 145 -30.83 -6.22 -50.91
CA LEU A 145 -30.16 -4.95 -51.14
C LEU A 145 -30.91 -4.21 -52.25
N ARG A 146 -31.61 -3.14 -51.88
CA ARG A 146 -32.21 -2.21 -52.85
C ARG A 146 -31.10 -1.31 -53.40
N ASN A 147 -30.81 -1.43 -54.69
CA ASN A 147 -29.81 -0.58 -55.33
C ASN A 147 -30.42 0.81 -55.60
N ASN A 148 -30.02 1.80 -54.81
CA ASN A 148 -30.54 3.17 -54.88
C ASN A 148 -29.76 4.09 -55.84
N ALA A 149 -28.79 3.59 -56.59
CA ALA A 149 -28.01 4.43 -57.49
C ALA A 149 -27.72 3.76 -58.83
N LYS A 150 -27.60 4.60 -59.87
CA LYS A 150 -27.19 4.27 -61.25
C LYS A 150 -25.76 3.69 -61.32
N GLN A 151 -25.44 2.63 -60.58
CA GLN A 151 -24.18 1.92 -60.69
C GLN A 151 -24.44 0.55 -61.29
N ARG A 152 -24.01 0.40 -62.55
CA ARG A 152 -24.23 -0.78 -63.39
C ARG A 152 -23.35 -1.98 -63.02
N ASN A 153 -22.31 -1.80 -62.19
CA ASN A 153 -21.38 -2.86 -61.83
C ASN A 153 -21.09 -2.82 -60.33
N VAL A 154 -21.90 -3.52 -59.55
CA VAL A 154 -21.57 -3.85 -58.17
C VAL A 154 -21.18 -5.32 -58.16
N ASN A 155 -19.87 -5.60 -58.11
CA ASN A 155 -19.34 -6.95 -57.91
C ASN A 155 -19.59 -7.38 -56.45
N LEU A 156 -20.83 -7.75 -56.14
CA LEU A 156 -21.17 -8.48 -54.92
C LEU A 156 -20.91 -9.97 -55.19
N GLY A 157 -20.45 -10.68 -54.15
CA GLY A 157 -19.85 -12.02 -54.21
C GLY A 157 -20.59 -13.04 -55.09
N LYS A 158 -19.84 -14.08 -55.49
CA LYS A 158 -20.05 -14.99 -56.63
C LYS A 158 -21.45 -15.61 -56.84
N ASP A 159 -22.40 -15.47 -55.90
CA ASP A 159 -23.70 -16.17 -55.90
C ASP A 159 -24.92 -15.25 -55.60
N GLY A 160 -24.92 -14.01 -56.12
CA GLY A 160 -26.06 -13.08 -56.00
C GLY A 160 -27.07 -13.21 -57.15
N VAL A 161 -28.36 -13.35 -56.84
CA VAL A 161 -29.43 -13.36 -57.86
C VAL A 161 -29.97 -11.95 -58.06
N TYR A 162 -29.77 -11.39 -59.26
CA TYR A 162 -30.24 -10.06 -59.63
C TYR A 162 -31.62 -10.11 -60.29
N ILE A 163 -32.61 -9.45 -59.67
CA ILE A 163 -33.96 -9.35 -60.25
C ILE A 163 -34.15 -7.96 -60.88
N ARG A 164 -34.05 -7.91 -62.21
CA ARG A 164 -34.12 -6.69 -63.03
C ARG A 164 -35.44 -5.93 -62.90
N ARG A 165 -36.54 -6.61 -62.55
CA ARG A 165 -37.89 -6.01 -62.47
C ARG A 165 -38.03 -4.99 -61.32
N ASN A 166 -37.29 -5.19 -60.22
CA ASN A 166 -37.34 -4.33 -59.02
C ASN A 166 -35.97 -3.75 -58.65
N ASN A 167 -34.96 -3.82 -59.52
CA ASN A 167 -33.59 -3.36 -59.28
C ASN A 167 -33.01 -3.83 -57.92
N THR A 168 -33.24 -5.09 -57.58
CA THR A 168 -32.96 -5.62 -56.24
C THR A 168 -32.03 -6.84 -56.33
N ILE A 169 -31.02 -6.87 -55.46
CA ILE A 169 -30.01 -7.95 -55.36
C ILE A 169 -30.33 -8.79 -54.13
N TYR A 170 -30.45 -10.12 -54.32
CA TYR A 170 -30.63 -11.09 -53.26
C TYR A 170 -29.33 -11.83 -53.00
N ILE A 171 -28.84 -11.77 -51.75
CA ILE A 171 -27.64 -12.50 -51.32
C ILE A 171 -28.08 -13.59 -50.33
N PRO A 172 -27.83 -14.88 -50.63
CA PRO A 172 -28.18 -15.97 -49.72
C PRO A 172 -27.29 -15.92 -48.47
N LEU A 173 -27.90 -15.89 -47.28
CA LEU A 173 -27.18 -15.81 -46.01
C LEU A 173 -27.03 -17.18 -45.34
N LYS A 174 -28.08 -18.01 -45.41
CA LYS A 174 -28.09 -19.34 -44.79
C LYS A 174 -29.20 -20.19 -45.42
N VAL A 175 -28.85 -21.41 -45.79
CA VAL A 175 -29.83 -22.47 -46.09
C VAL A 175 -30.13 -23.14 -44.75
N LYS A 176 -31.36 -23.07 -44.26
CA LYS A 176 -31.74 -23.86 -43.08
C LYS A 176 -31.74 -25.32 -43.52
N LYS A 177 -30.89 -26.14 -42.90
CA LYS A 177 -31.06 -27.60 -42.91
C LYS A 177 -32.30 -27.96 -42.11
#